data_AF-A0A6P7G628-F1
#
_entry.id   AF-A0A6P7G628-F1
#
_cell.length_a   1.000
_cell.length_b   1.000
_cell.length_c   1.000
_cell.angle_alpha   90.00
_cell.angle_beta   90.00
_cell.angle_gamma   90.00
#
_symmetry.space_group_name_H-M   'P 1'
#
loop_
_entity.id
_entity.type
_entity.pdbx_description
1 polymer ?
#
loop_
_entity_poly.entity_id
_entity_poly.type
_entity_poly.pdbx_seq_one_letter_code
_entity_poly.pdbx_strand_id
1 'polypeptide(L)'
;MSIAGLTRIIPNFLNRCSSPFLKSVSPVQATVTENAADLRPGGLFSIITRSIIRVHFPRPSERKRIKRHGWNARMKTASGRRVLMNRILKGRFVYSH
;
A
#
# COMPACT_ATOMS: atom_id res chain seq x y z
N MET A 1 25.63 -15.08 43.70
CA MET A 1 24.21 -15.35 43.38
C MET A 1 23.55 -13.98 43.22
N SER A 2 22.93 -13.54 42.12
CA SER A 2 22.36 -14.19 40.95
C SER A 2 22.29 -13.15 39.82
N ILE A 3 22.20 -13.66 38.59
CA ILE A 3 22.16 -12.98 37.29
C ILE A 3 20.75 -12.39 37.01
N ALA A 4 20.69 -11.49 36.01
CA ALA A 4 19.53 -11.05 35.23
C ALA A 4 18.73 -9.86 35.78
N GLY A 5 18.30 -8.89 34.98
CA GLY A 5 18.35 -8.76 33.53
C GLY A 5 17.63 -7.48 33.12
N LEU A 6 18.24 -6.73 32.20
CA LEU A 6 17.61 -5.66 31.43
C LEU A 6 16.40 -6.23 30.68
N THR A 7 15.18 -5.85 31.05
CA THR A 7 14.00 -6.10 30.21
C THR A 7 13.50 -4.78 29.63
N ARG A 8 13.64 -4.68 28.30
CA ARG A 8 13.13 -3.59 27.47
C ARG A 8 11.60 -3.58 27.60
N ILE A 9 11.04 -2.42 27.95
CA ILE A 9 9.62 -2.14 27.83
C ILE A 9 9.30 -2.07 26.33
N ILE A 10 8.68 -3.12 25.80
CA ILE A 10 8.13 -3.19 24.45
C ILE A 10 6.68 -2.70 24.54
N PRO A 11 6.27 -1.60 23.87
CA PRO A 11 4.86 -1.24 23.81
C PRO A 11 4.11 -2.22 22.89
N ASN A 12 3.10 -2.85 23.49
CA ASN A 12 2.14 -3.78 22.91
C ASN A 12 1.67 -3.39 21.51
N PHE A 13 2.10 -4.18 20.51
CA PHE A 13 1.77 -4.01 19.10
C PHE A 13 0.73 -5.05 18.65
N LEU A 14 -0.39 -5.20 19.35
CA LEU A 14 -1.44 -6.15 18.98
C LEU A 14 -2.84 -5.63 19.33
N ASN A 15 -3.26 -4.50 18.73
CA ASN A 15 -4.68 -4.29 18.46
C ASN A 15 -4.99 -4.85 17.08
N ARG A 16 -5.38 -6.12 17.17
CA ARG A 16 -5.92 -7.05 16.19
C ARG A 16 -7.11 -6.44 15.46
N CYS A 17 -6.97 -6.21 14.15
CA CYS A 17 -8.10 -6.05 13.25
C CYS A 17 -8.86 -7.38 13.21
N SER A 18 -10.02 -7.44 13.85
CA SER A 18 -10.96 -8.54 13.76
C SER A 18 -11.82 -8.38 12.51
N SER A 19 -11.58 -9.21 11.50
CA SER A 19 -12.62 -9.55 10.51
C SER A 19 -12.67 -11.06 10.37
N PRO A 20 -13.67 -11.75 10.94
CA PRO A 20 -13.94 -13.13 10.59
C PRO A 20 -14.79 -13.14 9.32
N PHE A 21 -14.16 -13.38 8.16
CA PHE A 21 -14.92 -13.88 7.02
C PHE A 21 -14.55 -15.35 6.84
N LEU A 22 -15.38 -16.20 7.44
CA LEU A 22 -15.27 -17.65 7.40
C LEU A 22 -15.37 -18.12 5.95
N LYS A 23 -14.39 -18.92 5.52
CA LYS A 23 -14.44 -19.67 4.27
C LYS A 23 -15.39 -20.85 4.46
N SER A 24 -16.57 -20.84 3.83
CA SER A 24 -17.32 -22.06 3.57
C SER A 24 -16.91 -22.57 2.19
N VAL A 25 -16.01 -23.55 2.17
CA VAL A 25 -15.68 -24.33 0.97
C VAL A 25 -16.73 -25.43 0.86
N SER A 26 -17.57 -25.41 -0.18
CA SER A 26 -18.40 -26.55 -0.58
C SER A 26 -17.68 -27.33 -1.69
N PRO A 27 -17.63 -28.69 -1.64
CA PRO A 27 -16.94 -29.49 -2.63
C PRO A 27 -17.78 -29.71 -3.91
N VAL A 28 -17.11 -29.45 -5.04
CA VAL A 28 -17.11 -30.11 -6.37
C VAL A 28 -18.37 -30.86 -6.82
N GLN A 29 -18.87 -30.48 -8.01
CA GLN A 29 -19.24 -31.42 -9.08
C GLN A 29 -19.00 -30.73 -10.45
N ALA A 30 -18.10 -31.32 -11.24
CA ALA A 30 -17.76 -30.87 -12.59
C ALA A 30 -18.75 -31.48 -13.58
N THR A 31 -19.35 -30.63 -14.42
CA THR A 31 -19.97 -31.05 -15.68
C THR A 31 -19.28 -30.29 -16.79
N VAL A 32 -18.51 -31.05 -17.57
CA VAL A 32 -17.81 -30.59 -18.76
C VAL A 32 -18.88 -30.24 -19.80
N THR A 33 -18.95 -28.98 -20.19
CA THR A 33 -19.61 -28.57 -21.43
C THR A 33 -18.59 -27.79 -22.22
N GLU A 34 -18.09 -28.46 -23.25
CA GLU A 34 -17.12 -27.99 -24.22
C GLU A 34 -17.58 -26.68 -24.86
N ASN A 35 -16.70 -25.69 -24.92
CA ASN A 35 -16.58 -24.73 -26.01
C ASN A 35 -15.26 -23.96 -25.87
N ALA A 36 -14.46 -24.05 -26.92
CA ALA A 36 -13.10 -23.54 -27.01
C ALA A 36 -13.02 -22.00 -26.96
N ALA A 37 -11.79 -21.54 -26.67
CA ALA A 37 -11.28 -20.17 -26.81
C ALA A 37 -11.66 -19.15 -25.73
N ASP A 38 -10.84 -19.08 -24.68
CA ASP A 38 -10.05 -17.86 -24.48
C ASP A 38 -8.86 -18.13 -23.55
N LEU A 39 -7.86 -18.82 -24.09
CA LEU A 39 -6.47 -18.60 -23.68
C LEU A 39 -6.16 -17.14 -24.03
N ARG A 40 -6.58 -16.17 -23.21
CA ARG A 40 -6.26 -14.76 -23.47
C ARG A 40 -4.73 -14.65 -23.52
N PRO A 41 -4.13 -14.38 -24.69
CA PRO A 41 -2.70 -14.24 -24.78
C PRO A 41 -2.35 -12.94 -24.06
N GLY A 42 -1.86 -13.05 -22.82
CA GLY A 42 -1.23 -11.97 -22.08
C GLY A 42 0.11 -11.63 -22.72
N GLY A 43 0.06 -11.06 -23.93
CA GLY A 43 1.21 -10.68 -24.73
C GLY A 43 1.04 -9.29 -25.33
N LEU A 44 1.86 -8.99 -26.34
CA LEU A 44 2.06 -7.70 -27.01
C LEU A 44 0.78 -6.95 -27.45
N PHE A 45 -0.38 -7.61 -27.48
CA PHE A 45 -1.66 -7.07 -27.93
C PHE A 45 -2.55 -6.45 -26.83
N SER A 46 -2.12 -6.46 -25.55
CA SER A 46 -2.83 -5.74 -24.47
C SER A 46 -2.67 -4.20 -24.53
N ILE A 47 -2.01 -3.66 -25.57
CA ILE A 47 -1.76 -2.22 -25.70
C ILE A 47 -3.03 -1.47 -26.12
N ILE A 48 -3.93 -2.12 -26.86
CA ILE A 48 -5.11 -1.48 -27.49
C ILE A 48 -6.25 -1.25 -26.49
N THR A 49 -6.28 -1.97 -25.37
CA THR A 49 -7.35 -1.88 -24.35
C THR A 49 -7.08 -0.83 -23.25
N ARG A 50 -6.02 -0.03 -23.35
CA ARG A 50 -5.77 1.05 -22.39
C ARG A 50 -6.70 2.23 -22.70
N SER A 51 -7.58 2.56 -21.75
CA SER A 51 -8.39 3.79 -21.76
C SER A 51 -7.51 5.00 -22.08
N ILE A 52 -8.02 5.95 -22.88
CA ILE A 52 -7.37 7.22 -23.25
C ILE A 52 -6.53 7.74 -22.07
N ILE A 53 -5.20 7.57 -22.17
CA ILE A 53 -4.28 8.10 -21.15
C ILE A 53 -4.47 9.60 -21.18
N ARG A 54 -4.88 10.20 -20.06
CA ARG A 54 -5.02 11.66 -19.96
C ARG A 54 -3.68 12.28 -20.32
N VAL A 55 -3.63 12.95 -21.47
CA VAL A 55 -2.41 13.56 -22.02
C VAL A 55 -1.92 14.72 -21.14
N HIS A 56 -2.82 15.32 -20.36
CA HIS A 56 -2.49 16.43 -19.48
C HIS A 56 -2.08 15.94 -18.09
N PHE A 57 -0.79 16.09 -17.80
CA PHE A 57 -0.28 16.00 -16.44
C PHE A 57 -0.93 17.06 -15.54
N PRO A 58 -1.01 16.81 -14.22
CA PRO A 58 -1.43 17.83 -13.26
C PRO A 58 -0.59 19.09 -13.42
N ARG A 59 -1.27 20.24 -13.58
CA ARG A 59 -0.54 21.52 -13.70
C ARG A 59 0.18 21.87 -12.39
N PRO A 60 1.45 22.31 -12.45
CA PRO A 60 2.21 22.64 -11.26
C PRO A 60 1.55 23.81 -10.52
N SER A 61 1.42 23.67 -9.20
CA SER A 61 0.92 24.73 -8.33
C SER A 61 1.61 24.60 -6.98
N GLU A 62 2.45 25.58 -6.67
CA GLU A 62 3.32 25.55 -5.50
C GLU A 62 2.53 25.56 -4.20
N ARG A 63 1.47 26.37 -4.15
CA ARG A 63 0.51 26.39 -3.03
C ARG A 63 -0.08 25.00 -2.76
N LYS A 64 -0.46 24.27 -3.81
CA LYS A 64 -1.02 22.91 -3.67
C LYS A 64 0.06 21.91 -3.24
N ARG A 65 1.29 22.04 -3.75
CA ARG A 65 2.44 21.19 -3.41
C ARG A 65 2.77 21.26 -1.91
N ILE A 66 2.99 22.47 -1.39
CA ILE A 66 3.33 22.71 0.03
C ILE A 66 2.16 22.32 0.93
N LYS A 67 0.93 22.74 0.62
CA LYS A 67 -0.24 22.44 1.47
C LYS A 67 -0.49 20.94 1.62
N ARG A 68 -0.29 20.15 0.56
CA ARG A 68 -0.57 18.70 0.60
C ARG A 68 0.62 17.89 1.10
N HIS A 69 1.83 18.26 0.71
CA HIS A 69 3.00 17.40 0.92
C HIS A 69 4.13 18.04 1.72
N GLY A 70 3.94 19.28 2.17
CA GLY A 70 4.92 20.02 2.95
C GLY A 70 5.17 19.45 4.33
N TRP A 71 6.24 19.90 4.97
CA TRP A 71 6.65 19.47 6.30
C TRP A 71 5.51 19.57 7.33
N ASN A 72 4.88 20.75 7.41
CA ASN A 72 3.80 21.01 8.36
C ASN A 72 2.60 20.08 8.16
N ALA A 73 2.28 19.76 6.90
CA ALA A 73 1.20 18.83 6.57
C ALA A 73 1.52 17.39 7.04
N ARG A 74 2.80 16.99 7.01
CA ARG A 74 3.26 15.68 7.50
C ARG A 74 3.31 15.63 9.02
N MET A 75 3.73 16.69 9.69
CA MET A 75 3.82 16.74 11.15
C MET A 75 2.44 16.74 11.83
N LYS A 76 1.43 17.35 11.20
CA LYS A 76 0.07 17.47 11.77
C LYS A 76 -0.61 16.12 12.06
N THR A 77 -0.34 15.08 11.27
CA THR A 77 -1.01 13.77 11.42
C THR A 77 -0.05 12.71 11.96
N ALA A 78 -0.58 11.71 12.68
CA ALA A 78 0.23 10.59 13.16
C ALA A 78 0.82 9.77 12.00
N SER A 79 0.04 9.55 10.93
CA SER A 79 0.50 8.86 9.73
C SER A 79 1.59 9.62 8.98
N GLY A 80 1.49 10.96 8.91
CA GLY A 80 2.50 11.79 8.28
C GLY A 80 3.85 11.75 9.01
N ARG A 81 3.83 11.77 10.35
CA ARG A 81 5.05 11.58 11.18
C ARG A 81 5.69 10.22 10.93
N ARG A 82 4.90 9.14 10.83
CA ARG A 82 5.42 7.80 10.48
C ARG A 82 6.10 7.78 9.11
N VAL A 83 5.57 8.49 8.12
CA VAL A 83 6.21 8.62 6.79
C VAL A 83 7.56 9.33 6.90
N LEU A 84 7.67 10.40 7.68
CA LEU A 84 8.94 11.09 7.92
C LEU A 84 9.97 10.17 8.58
N MET A 85 9.56 9.45 9.64
CA MET A 85 10.42 8.47 10.32
C MET A 85 10.95 7.42 9.33
N ASN A 86 10.09 6.84 8.48
CA ASN A 86 10.51 5.88 7.46
C ASN A 86 11.51 6.46 6.44
N ARG A 87 11.37 7.75 6.09
CA ARG A 87 12.30 8.42 5.17
C ARG A 87 13.66 8.67 5.81
N ILE A 88 13.69 9.01 7.10
CA ILE A 88 14.91 9.19 7.89
C ILE A 88 15.64 7.85 8.03
N LEU A 89 14.92 6.79 8.40
CA LEU A 89 15.50 5.45 8.56
C LEU A 89 16.03 4.88 7.24
N LYS A 90 15.42 5.25 6.11
CA LYS A 90 15.96 4.92 4.78
C LYS A 90 17.17 5.77 4.39
N GLY A 91 17.47 6.85 5.11
CA GLY A 91 18.58 7.76 4.80
C GLY A 91 18.31 8.65 3.59
N ARG A 92 17.05 9.04 3.34
CA ARG A 92 16.75 9.99 2.26
C ARG A 92 17.27 11.39 2.62
N PHE A 93 17.75 12.13 1.62
CA PHE A 93 18.21 13.51 1.83
C PHE A 93 17.04 14.49 2.04
N VAL A 94 15.97 14.37 1.25
CA VAL A 94 14.76 15.21 1.37
C VAL A 94 13.65 14.42 2.05
N TYR A 95 12.98 15.01 3.05
CA TYR A 95 11.94 14.33 3.84
C TYR A 95 10.50 14.75 3.52
N SER A 96 10.29 15.98 3.10
CA SER A 96 9.00 16.49 2.63
C SER A 96 9.22 17.48 1.50
N HIS A 97 8.12 17.86 0.88
CA HIS A 97 8.11 18.97 -0.07
C HIS A 97 8.24 20.31 0.64
#